data_AF-A0A067M9Q8-F1
#
_entry.id   AF-A0A067M9Q8-F1
#
_cell.length_a   1.000
_cell.length_b   1.000
_cell.length_c   1.000
_cell.angle_alpha   90.00
_cell.angle_beta   90.00
_cell.angle_gamma   90.00
#
_symmetry.space_group_name_H-M   'P 1'
#
loop_
_entity.id
_entity.type
_entity.pdbx_description
1 polymer ?
#
loop_
_entity_poly.entity_id
_entity_poly.type
_entity_poly.pdbx_seq_one_letter_code
_entity_poly.pdbx_strand_id
1 'polypeptide(L)'
;MSSQSARRPRQKVPYGIAAVARAKKAASNQAYEVDILDQLVETTGKAETIAKKHRRSVKSVERHLHLGGPRLSGKRKPSAWNACLKIASEQLAGTVVRSKGNQPDIEERAQELLEDYNSDSGDPDAKELVNMRMQSMAESKTAPKVNAKAIQGDANHTLAKVGEAMANLHARTGVEYLLVYCRGDVNDQIPPGFMASAGGEKFANCFLSTDGTKMAQNLEAFTALGAKEKLGAQVANGISKASARDIIRNKLREITGDMKANVPWTNYERECDRYGVEIVGWPADIPFLNLSYISAKQVIRVKNAWIQGIARWEKTSQTSHGESHSASTSAPAPPTPAITTQWQMAAAISTAASSSTSGDPPVYNSEAATFRPLNIVQYPLRF
;
A
#
# COMPACT_ATOMS: atom_id res chain seq x y z
N MET A 1 16.31 22.35 50.80
CA MET A 1 15.63 23.63 50.50
C MET A 1 15.85 23.95 49.02
N SER A 2 14.93 23.51 48.15
CA SER A 2 15.03 23.73 46.71
C SER A 2 14.58 25.15 46.37
N SER A 3 15.53 25.97 45.92
CA SER A 3 15.29 27.33 45.42
C SER A 3 14.42 27.28 44.16
N GLN A 4 13.13 27.63 44.31
CA GLN A 4 12.25 27.88 43.18
C GLN A 4 12.66 29.19 42.52
N SER A 5 13.37 29.09 41.38
CA SER A 5 13.71 30.24 40.54
C SER A 5 12.44 30.86 39.97
N ALA A 6 12.04 32.02 40.50
CA ALA A 6 10.92 32.81 40.00
C ALA A 6 11.19 33.25 38.56
N ARG A 7 10.45 32.67 37.59
CA ARG A 7 10.54 33.06 36.18
C ARG A 7 10.10 34.51 36.02
N ARG A 8 11.00 35.35 35.52
CA ARG A 8 10.70 36.76 35.23
C ARG A 8 9.53 36.87 34.23
N PRO A 9 8.56 37.77 34.44
CA PRO A 9 7.44 37.96 33.53
C PRO A 9 7.97 38.44 32.16
N ARG A 10 7.52 37.78 31.08
CA ARG A 10 7.85 38.20 29.72
C ARG A 10 7.22 39.57 29.43
N GLN A 11 8.04 40.56 29.09
CA GLN A 11 7.56 41.86 28.62
C GLN A 11 6.73 41.66 27.35
N LYS A 12 5.52 42.24 27.32
CA LYS A 12 4.62 42.18 26.16
C LYS A 12 5.18 43.09 25.06
N VAL A 13 5.49 42.50 23.91
CA VAL A 13 5.92 43.25 22.72
C VAL A 13 4.72 44.05 22.18
N PRO A 14 4.85 45.35 21.92
CA PRO A 14 3.79 46.17 21.32
C PRO A 14 3.26 45.57 20.00
N TYR A 15 1.95 45.66 19.77
CA TYR A 15 1.28 45.03 18.63
C TYR A 15 1.87 45.43 17.27
N GLY A 16 2.21 46.71 17.08
CA GLY A 16 2.83 47.19 15.84
C GLY A 16 4.18 46.55 15.54
N ILE A 17 5.03 46.38 16.57
CA ILE A 17 6.34 45.72 16.43
C ILE A 17 6.15 44.23 16.13
N ALA A 18 5.17 43.59 16.76
CA ALA A 18 4.84 42.19 16.50
C ALA A 18 4.29 41.98 15.07
N ALA A 19 3.47 42.89 14.56
CA ALA A 19 2.93 42.85 13.20
C ALA A 19 4.04 43.00 12.15
N VAL A 20 4.95 43.96 12.33
CA VAL A 20 6.12 44.16 11.45
C VAL A 20 7.04 42.94 11.48
N ALA A 21 7.29 42.37 12.66
CA ALA A 21 8.10 41.15 12.78
C ALA A 21 7.45 39.94 12.08
N ARG A 22 6.11 39.78 12.17
CA ARG A 22 5.36 38.75 11.44
C ARG A 22 5.43 38.95 9.93
N ALA A 23 5.23 40.18 9.45
CA ALA A 23 5.32 40.49 8.03
C ALA A 23 6.74 40.21 7.49
N LYS A 24 7.79 40.63 8.21
CA LYS A 24 9.18 40.35 7.85
C LYS A 24 9.47 38.84 7.82
N LYS A 25 8.96 38.08 8.80
CA LYS A 25 9.10 36.63 8.83
C LYS A 25 8.35 35.95 7.68
N ALA A 26 7.14 36.41 7.36
CA ALA A 26 6.36 35.89 6.23
C ALA A 26 7.09 36.13 4.90
N ALA A 27 7.60 37.35 4.69
CA ALA A 27 8.40 37.67 3.51
C ALA A 27 9.69 36.82 3.42
N SER A 28 10.39 36.61 4.55
CA SER A 28 11.58 35.75 4.59
C SER A 28 11.26 34.28 4.32
N ASN A 29 10.13 33.76 4.82
CA ASN A 29 9.69 32.40 4.54
C ASN A 29 9.32 32.24 3.07
N GLN A 30 8.64 33.22 2.49
CA GLN A 30 8.29 33.22 1.08
C GLN A 30 9.54 33.24 0.20
N ALA A 31 10.53 34.08 0.53
CA ALA A 31 11.83 34.09 -0.17
C ALA A 31 12.53 32.72 -0.07
N TYR A 32 12.55 32.11 1.11
CA TYR A 32 13.11 30.78 1.31
C TYR A 32 12.39 29.70 0.48
N GLU A 33 11.07 29.74 0.38
CA GLU A 33 10.29 28.81 -0.45
C GLU A 33 10.60 28.99 -1.94
N VAL A 34 10.73 30.23 -2.41
CA VAL A 34 11.14 30.54 -3.78
C VAL A 34 12.54 30.00 -4.06
N ASP A 35 13.51 30.24 -3.17
CA ASP A 35 14.88 29.75 -3.32
C ASP A 35 14.92 28.21 -3.38
N ILE A 36 14.08 27.50 -2.61
CA ILE A 36 13.96 26.04 -2.68
C ILE A 36 13.40 25.59 -4.02
N LEU A 37 12.35 26.24 -4.52
CA LEU A 37 11.73 25.88 -5.80
C LEU A 37 12.70 26.11 -6.95
N ASP A 38 13.42 27.23 -6.95
CA ASP A 38 14.44 27.53 -7.96
C ASP A 38 15.55 26.49 -7.95
N GLN A 39 16.01 26.07 -6.76
CA GLN A 39 17.01 25.01 -6.65
C GLN A 39 16.48 23.66 -7.13
N LEU A 40 15.21 23.33 -6.89
CA LEU A 40 14.58 22.10 -7.38
C LEU A 40 14.49 22.08 -8.92
N VAL A 41 14.09 23.21 -9.52
CA VAL A 41 14.06 23.38 -10.98
C VAL A 41 15.46 23.22 -11.57
N GLU A 42 16.47 23.87 -10.98
CA GLU A 42 17.86 23.77 -11.42
C GLU A 42 18.37 22.32 -11.32
N THR A 43 18.04 21.63 -10.23
CA THR A 43 18.46 20.23 -10.00
C THR A 43 17.82 19.29 -11.02
N THR A 44 16.56 19.54 -11.39
CA THR A 44 15.83 18.78 -12.42
C THR A 44 16.44 19.01 -13.81
N GLY A 45 16.73 20.25 -14.19
CA GLY A 45 17.42 20.56 -15.45
C GLY A 45 18.83 19.96 -15.53
N LYS A 46 19.56 19.95 -14.41
CA LYS A 46 20.84 19.23 -14.29
C LYS A 46 20.67 17.72 -14.46
N ALA A 47 19.60 17.13 -13.91
CA ALA A 47 19.31 15.71 -14.04
C ALA A 47 19.10 15.31 -15.51
N GLU A 48 18.35 16.10 -16.27
CA GLU A 48 18.15 15.90 -17.71
C GLU A 48 19.47 16.01 -18.50
N THR A 49 20.29 17.01 -18.17
CA THR A 49 21.60 17.21 -18.79
C THR A 49 22.53 16.01 -18.54
N ILE A 50 22.56 15.50 -17.30
CA ILE A 50 23.33 14.31 -16.92
C ILE A 50 22.78 13.06 -17.63
N ALA A 51 21.45 12.90 -17.68
CA ALA A 51 20.79 11.80 -18.36
C ALA A 51 21.17 11.75 -19.84
N LYS A 52 21.12 12.90 -20.53
CA LYS A 52 21.54 13.05 -21.94
C LYS A 52 23.03 12.75 -22.11
N LYS A 53 23.90 13.32 -21.27
CA LYS A 53 25.36 13.13 -21.33
C LYS A 53 25.77 11.66 -21.16
N HIS A 54 25.13 10.93 -20.25
CA HIS A 54 25.49 9.55 -19.90
C HIS A 54 24.58 8.49 -20.55
N ARG A 55 23.65 8.88 -21.44
CA ARG A 55 22.68 8.00 -22.10
C ARG A 55 21.90 7.13 -21.10
N ARG A 56 21.42 7.75 -20.02
CA ARG A 56 20.57 7.11 -18.99
C ARG A 56 19.18 7.75 -19.00
N SER A 57 18.18 7.07 -18.46
CA SER A 57 16.84 7.66 -18.30
C SER A 57 16.86 8.75 -17.23
N VAL A 58 16.08 9.82 -17.44
CA VAL A 58 15.93 10.92 -16.47
C VAL A 58 15.48 10.40 -15.11
N LYS A 59 14.45 9.54 -15.09
CA LYS A 59 13.96 8.83 -13.89
C LYS A 59 15.08 8.10 -13.12
N SER A 60 16.04 7.49 -13.83
CA SER A 60 17.19 6.86 -13.17
C SER A 60 18.12 7.87 -12.53
N VAL A 61 18.38 9.01 -13.18
CA VAL A 61 19.25 10.07 -12.64
C VAL A 61 18.58 10.78 -11.46
N GLU A 62 17.30 11.13 -11.58
CA GLU A 62 16.47 11.67 -10.49
C GLU A 62 16.49 10.76 -9.28
N ARG A 63 16.27 9.45 -9.47
CA ARG A 63 16.38 8.47 -8.38
C ARG A 63 17.73 8.55 -7.66
N HIS A 64 18.83 8.72 -8.40
CA HIS A 64 20.16 8.86 -7.79
C HIS A 64 20.38 10.23 -7.11
N LEU A 65 19.70 11.29 -7.53
CA LEU A 65 19.75 12.62 -6.91
C LEU A 65 18.88 12.68 -5.65
N HIS A 66 17.67 12.12 -5.68
CA HIS A 66 16.68 12.15 -4.60
C HIS A 66 16.93 11.11 -3.50
N LEU A 67 17.78 10.10 -3.72
CA LEU A 67 18.36 9.26 -2.66
C LEU A 67 19.38 10.05 -1.80
N GLY A 68 19.06 11.32 -1.51
CA GLY A 68 19.89 12.26 -0.77
C GLY A 68 20.28 11.72 0.61
N GLY A 69 19.50 10.83 1.23
CA GLY A 69 19.86 10.22 2.52
C GLY A 69 21.23 9.53 2.50
N PRO A 70 21.45 8.46 1.72
CA PRO A 70 22.74 7.77 1.66
C PRO A 70 23.91 8.57 1.03
N ARG A 71 23.61 9.56 0.18
CA ARG A 71 24.64 10.38 -0.49
C ARG A 71 25.06 11.61 0.33
N LEU A 72 24.14 12.17 1.12
CA LEU A 72 24.36 13.30 2.03
C LEU A 72 24.67 12.86 3.45
N SER A 73 24.28 11.64 3.87
CA SER A 73 24.74 11.09 5.14
C SER A 73 26.26 11.09 5.10
N GLY A 74 26.87 11.82 6.03
CA GLY A 74 28.33 11.89 6.14
C GLY A 74 28.88 10.48 6.07
N LYS A 75 29.62 10.16 5.00
CA LYS A 75 30.23 8.84 4.85
C LYS A 75 31.11 8.64 6.08
N ARG A 76 30.97 7.48 6.74
CA ARG A 76 31.87 7.13 7.84
C ARG A 76 33.31 7.26 7.34
N LYS A 77 34.17 7.88 8.14
CA LYS A 77 35.60 7.94 7.83
C LYS A 77 36.11 6.50 7.65
N PRO A 78 36.97 6.22 6.65
CA PRO A 78 37.60 4.90 6.54
C PRO A 78 38.19 4.53 7.89
N SER A 79 37.89 3.34 8.40
CA SER A 79 38.48 2.84 9.64
C SER A 79 39.77 2.10 9.32
N ALA A 80 40.77 2.21 10.19
CA ALA A 80 42.01 1.45 10.10
C ALA A 80 41.73 -0.05 9.97
N TRP A 81 40.79 -0.58 10.77
CA TRP A 81 40.34 -1.98 10.68
C TRP A 81 39.90 -2.40 9.28
N ASN A 82 39.08 -1.61 8.58
CA ASN A 82 38.63 -1.95 7.24
C ASN A 82 39.76 -1.89 6.20
N ALA A 83 40.75 -1.02 6.43
CA ALA A 83 41.96 -0.98 5.61
C ALA A 83 42.83 -2.23 5.86
N CYS A 84 43.06 -2.61 7.11
CA CYS A 84 43.78 -3.83 7.49
C CYS A 84 43.11 -5.09 6.91
N LEU A 85 41.78 -5.23 7.02
CA LEU A 85 41.02 -6.33 6.41
C LEU A 85 41.23 -6.42 4.90
N LYS A 86 41.31 -5.29 4.20
CA LYS A 86 41.56 -5.27 2.76
C LYS A 86 42.98 -5.70 2.41
N ILE A 87 43.98 -5.20 3.15
CA ILE A 87 45.38 -5.58 2.97
C ILE A 87 45.55 -7.08 3.24
N ALA A 88 45.03 -7.59 4.36
CA ALA A 88 45.06 -9.00 4.73
C ALA A 88 44.39 -9.87 3.66
N SER A 89 43.20 -9.46 3.18
CA SER A 89 42.49 -10.17 2.11
C SER A 89 43.29 -10.24 0.82
N GLU A 90 44.02 -9.18 0.44
CA GLU A 90 44.85 -9.10 -0.76
C GLU A 90 46.12 -9.95 -0.62
N GLN A 91 46.79 -9.91 0.53
CA GLN A 91 47.97 -10.73 0.83
C GLN A 91 47.66 -12.22 0.74
N LEU A 92 46.48 -12.62 1.22
CA LEU A 92 46.07 -14.03 1.28
C LEU A 92 45.27 -14.47 0.04
N ALA A 93 45.03 -13.60 -0.96
CA ALA A 93 44.19 -13.92 -2.14
C ALA A 93 44.74 -15.03 -3.05
N GLY A 94 46.03 -15.39 -2.94
CA GLY A 94 46.69 -16.38 -3.79
C GLY A 94 46.93 -17.75 -3.16
N THR A 95 46.65 -17.94 -1.87
CA THR A 95 47.19 -19.09 -1.12
C THR A 95 46.19 -20.23 -0.87
N VAL A 96 44.87 -19.98 -0.89
CA VAL A 96 43.87 -21.01 -0.52
C VAL A 96 42.58 -20.88 -1.35
N VAL A 97 42.00 -22.01 -1.77
CA VAL A 97 40.64 -22.07 -2.34
C VAL A 97 39.63 -21.78 -1.21
N ARG A 98 39.00 -20.61 -1.25
CA ARG A 98 38.12 -20.14 -0.18
C ARG A 98 36.65 -20.47 -0.44
N SER A 99 35.99 -21.02 0.57
CA SER A 99 34.53 -21.10 0.63
C SER A 99 33.92 -19.75 1.03
N LYS A 100 32.69 -19.47 0.57
CA LYS A 100 31.89 -18.34 1.06
C LYS A 100 31.55 -18.56 2.54
N GLY A 101 32.02 -17.69 3.43
CA GLY A 101 31.76 -17.79 4.87
C GLY A 101 32.72 -16.93 5.70
N ASN A 102 32.76 -17.19 7.01
CA ASN A 102 33.76 -16.59 7.91
C ASN A 102 35.16 -17.00 7.46
N GLN A 103 36.05 -16.00 7.35
CA GLN A 103 37.43 -16.16 6.93
C GLN A 103 38.33 -15.76 8.11
N PRO A 104 38.49 -16.65 9.11
CA PRO A 104 39.22 -16.33 10.33
C PRO A 104 40.70 -16.00 10.05
N ASP A 105 41.26 -16.57 8.99
CA ASP A 105 42.61 -16.27 8.48
C ASP A 105 42.79 -14.79 8.12
N ILE A 106 41.78 -14.17 7.51
CA ILE A 106 41.81 -12.74 7.15
C ILE A 106 41.64 -11.87 8.40
N GLU A 107 40.77 -12.27 9.31
CA GLU A 107 40.49 -11.52 10.54
C GLU A 107 41.71 -11.53 11.48
N GLU A 108 42.34 -12.68 11.68
CA GLU A 108 43.58 -12.83 12.45
C GLU A 108 44.70 -11.97 11.86
N ARG A 109 44.93 -12.08 10.54
CA ARG A 109 45.95 -11.26 9.86
C ARG A 109 45.64 -9.76 9.91
N ALA A 110 44.36 -9.37 9.81
CA ALA A 110 43.97 -7.98 9.94
C ALA A 110 44.15 -7.45 11.37
N GLN A 111 44.01 -8.31 12.38
CA GLN A 111 44.24 -7.98 13.78
C GLN A 111 45.72 -7.76 14.05
N GLU A 112 46.60 -8.64 13.57
CA GLU A 112 48.05 -8.43 13.63
C GLU A 112 48.45 -7.07 13.03
N LEU A 113 47.96 -6.77 11.81
CA LEU A 113 48.22 -5.50 11.15
C LEU A 113 47.67 -4.29 11.93
N LEU A 114 46.56 -4.46 12.64
CA LEU A 114 45.98 -3.40 13.47
C LEU A 114 46.80 -3.18 14.75
N GLU A 115 47.31 -4.25 15.36
CA GLU A 115 48.20 -4.19 16.52
C GLU A 115 49.52 -3.52 16.15
N ASP A 116 50.11 -3.88 15.01
CA ASP A 116 51.31 -3.24 14.45
C ASP A 116 51.06 -1.76 14.12
N TYR A 117 49.89 -1.44 13.57
CA TYR A 117 49.50 -0.07 13.27
C TYR A 117 49.40 0.81 14.53
N ASN A 118 48.88 0.25 15.62
CA ASN A 118 48.68 0.97 16.89
C ASN A 118 49.94 1.01 17.77
N SER A 119 50.87 0.06 17.62
CA SER A 119 52.11 0.00 18.40
C SER A 119 53.08 1.11 17.98
N ASP A 120 53.63 1.88 18.93
CA ASP A 120 54.63 2.91 18.64
C ASP A 120 55.92 2.34 18.02
N SER A 121 56.24 1.08 18.36
CA SER A 121 57.38 0.32 17.84
C SER A 121 57.09 -0.50 16.58
N GLY A 122 55.85 -0.42 16.06
CA GLY A 122 55.44 -1.19 14.89
C GLY A 122 56.22 -0.85 13.62
N ASP A 123 56.23 -1.80 12.69
CA ASP A 123 56.88 -1.67 11.40
C ASP A 123 56.42 -0.40 10.66
N PRO A 124 57.33 0.54 10.33
CA PRO A 124 56.96 1.77 9.62
C PRO A 124 56.28 1.49 8.28
N ASP A 125 56.68 0.42 7.60
CA ASP A 125 56.15 0.05 6.28
C ASP A 125 54.68 -0.40 6.40
N ALA A 126 54.34 -1.16 7.45
CA ALA A 126 52.97 -1.57 7.74
C ALA A 126 52.06 -0.37 8.02
N LYS A 127 52.55 0.63 8.79
CA LYS A 127 51.81 1.87 9.06
C LYS A 127 51.56 2.69 7.81
N GLU A 128 52.57 2.83 6.96
CA GLU A 128 52.45 3.53 5.69
C GLU A 128 51.44 2.84 4.77
N LEU A 129 51.48 1.50 4.69
CA LEU A 129 50.57 0.71 3.88
C LEU A 129 49.10 0.90 4.31
N VAL A 130 48.81 0.87 5.62
CA VAL A 130 47.46 1.10 6.15
C VAL A 130 47.00 2.53 5.86
N ASN A 131 47.85 3.54 6.06
CA ASN A 131 47.53 4.94 5.79
C ASN A 131 47.28 5.21 4.31
N MET A 132 48.13 4.70 3.43
CA MET A 132 47.95 4.77 1.97
C MET A 132 46.64 4.10 1.56
N ARG A 133 46.30 2.95 2.17
CA ARG A 133 45.03 2.28 1.90
C ARG A 133 43.83 3.07 2.39
N MET A 134 43.91 3.68 3.58
CA MET A 134 42.86 4.57 4.10
C MET A 134 42.64 5.80 3.20
N GLN A 135 43.72 6.40 2.68
CA GLN A 135 43.65 7.50 1.71
C GLN A 135 43.02 7.03 0.39
N SER A 136 43.48 5.90 -0.15
CA SER A 136 42.90 5.29 -1.35
C SER A 136 41.40 4.99 -1.16
N MET A 137 40.97 4.48 0.00
CA MET A 137 39.55 4.30 0.33
C MET A 137 38.80 5.62 0.48
N ALA A 138 39.48 6.68 0.93
CA ALA A 138 38.90 8.01 1.03
C ALA A 138 38.71 8.67 -0.35
N GLU A 139 39.59 8.40 -1.30
CA GLU A 139 39.58 8.92 -2.67
C GLU A 139 38.67 8.11 -3.59
N SER A 140 38.77 6.77 -3.52
CA SER A 140 37.96 5.82 -4.29
C SER A 140 36.52 5.70 -3.82
N LYS A 141 36.01 6.72 -3.12
CA LYS A 141 34.61 6.91 -2.69
C LYS A 141 33.67 6.95 -3.89
N THR A 142 33.52 5.81 -4.53
CA THR A 142 32.60 5.58 -5.63
C THR A 142 31.20 5.88 -5.09
N ALA A 143 30.40 6.60 -5.87
CA ALA A 143 29.02 6.86 -5.50
C ALA A 143 28.35 5.51 -5.16
N PRO A 144 27.64 5.40 -4.02
CA PRO A 144 27.01 4.14 -3.64
C PRO A 144 26.15 3.65 -4.80
N LYS A 145 26.39 2.41 -5.23
CA LYS A 145 25.58 1.77 -6.26
C LYS A 145 24.17 1.68 -5.72
N VAL A 146 23.25 2.40 -6.35
CA VAL A 146 21.83 2.31 -6.03
C VAL A 146 21.33 0.98 -6.58
N ASN A 147 21.32 -0.04 -5.74
CA ASN A 147 20.65 -1.31 -6.07
C ASN A 147 19.21 -1.28 -5.54
N ALA A 148 18.36 -2.14 -6.10
CA ALA A 148 16.94 -2.24 -5.70
C ALA A 148 16.79 -2.46 -4.18
N LYS A 149 17.69 -3.25 -3.58
CA LYS A 149 17.71 -3.53 -2.14
C LYS A 149 18.02 -2.31 -1.28
N ALA A 150 18.91 -1.42 -1.73
CA ALA A 150 19.23 -0.18 -1.04
C ALA A 150 18.08 0.81 -1.11
N ILE A 151 17.39 0.90 -2.26
CA ILE A 151 16.16 1.70 -2.40
C ILE A 151 15.09 1.18 -1.43
N GLN A 152 14.87 -0.14 -1.41
CA GLN A 152 13.91 -0.77 -0.50
C GLN A 152 14.27 -0.51 0.98
N GLY A 153 15.54 -0.67 1.34
CA GLY A 153 16.02 -0.42 2.70
C GLY A 153 15.84 1.03 3.13
N ASP A 154 16.15 1.98 2.25
CA ASP A 154 15.98 3.42 2.49
C ASP A 154 14.50 3.81 2.64
N ALA A 155 13.64 3.29 1.76
CA ALA A 155 12.19 3.48 1.83
C ALA A 155 11.62 2.92 3.15
N ASN A 156 11.94 1.67 3.50
CA ASN A 156 11.46 1.04 4.73
C ASN A 156 11.92 1.79 5.98
N HIS A 157 13.18 2.22 6.02
CA HIS A 157 13.72 2.98 7.15
C HIS A 157 13.06 4.36 7.26
N THR A 158 12.81 5.04 6.14
CA THR A 158 12.12 6.34 6.11
C THR A 158 10.67 6.19 6.55
N LEU A 159 9.95 5.18 6.04
CA LEU A 159 8.57 4.89 6.42
C LEU A 159 8.45 4.52 7.90
N ALA A 160 9.40 3.79 8.46
CA ALA A 160 9.45 3.51 9.90
C ALA A 160 9.57 4.80 10.72
N LYS A 161 10.44 5.74 10.31
CA LYS A 161 10.58 7.06 10.96
C LYS A 161 9.31 7.91 10.83
N VAL A 162 8.65 7.88 9.67
CA VAL A 162 7.36 8.56 9.49
C VAL A 162 6.32 7.96 10.41
N GLY A 163 6.23 6.63 10.50
CA GLY A 163 5.33 5.94 11.43
C GLY A 163 5.57 6.35 12.88
N GLU A 164 6.82 6.39 13.32
CA GLU A 164 7.21 6.87 14.66
C GLU A 164 6.83 8.35 14.87
N ALA A 165 7.09 9.21 13.90
CA ALA A 165 6.74 10.63 13.99
C ALA A 165 5.23 10.85 14.10
N MET A 166 4.43 10.09 13.33
CA MET A 166 2.96 10.14 13.38
C MET A 166 2.44 9.60 14.71
N ALA A 167 3.00 8.50 15.22
CA ALA A 167 2.65 7.95 16.53
C ALA A 167 2.97 8.95 17.66
N ASN A 168 4.14 9.60 17.62
CA ASN A 168 4.52 10.65 18.57
C ASN A 168 3.62 11.88 18.47
N LEU A 169 3.17 12.26 17.27
CA LEU A 169 2.22 13.35 17.08
C LEU A 169 0.87 13.00 17.71
N HIS A 170 0.34 11.81 17.43
CA HIS A 170 -0.89 11.30 18.02
C HIS A 170 -0.82 11.31 19.55
N ALA A 171 0.27 10.77 20.14
CA ALA A 171 0.46 10.73 21.58
C ALA A 171 0.49 12.13 22.24
N ARG A 172 1.00 13.15 21.53
CA ARG A 172 1.14 14.51 22.07
C ARG A 172 -0.10 15.39 21.91
N THR A 173 -0.84 15.23 20.81
CA THR A 173 -1.93 16.16 20.44
C THR A 173 -3.29 15.48 20.32
N GLY A 174 -3.35 14.14 20.37
CA GLY A 174 -4.56 13.38 20.09
C GLY A 174 -4.96 13.37 18.61
N VAL A 175 -4.08 13.80 17.70
CA VAL A 175 -4.36 13.77 16.26
C VAL A 175 -4.47 12.33 15.79
N GLU A 176 -5.63 11.95 15.25
CA GLU A 176 -5.83 10.67 14.59
C GLU A 176 -5.21 10.69 13.19
N TYR A 177 -4.62 9.57 12.76
CA TYR A 177 -3.99 9.46 11.45
C TYR A 177 -4.25 8.11 10.79
N LEU A 178 -4.15 8.13 9.46
CA LEU A 178 -4.17 6.97 8.59
C LEU A 178 -3.13 7.21 7.49
N LEU A 179 -2.22 6.26 7.32
CA LEU A 179 -1.15 6.29 6.34
C LEU A 179 -1.21 4.99 5.52
N VAL A 180 -1.38 5.14 4.21
CA VAL A 180 -1.31 4.04 3.24
C VAL A 180 -0.18 4.34 2.28
N TYR A 181 0.67 3.36 2.01
CA TYR A 181 1.75 3.50 1.05
C TYR A 181 1.92 2.23 0.24
N CYS A 182 2.45 2.38 -0.97
CA CYS A 182 2.78 1.29 -1.87
C CYS A 182 3.94 1.70 -2.78
N ARG A 183 4.52 0.74 -3.50
CA ARG A 183 5.42 1.04 -4.61
C ARG A 183 4.69 1.73 -5.77
N GLY A 184 5.41 2.60 -6.47
CA GLY A 184 4.91 3.25 -7.69
C GLY A 184 5.36 2.56 -8.98
N ASP A 185 6.33 1.66 -8.91
CA ASP A 185 6.89 0.92 -10.05
C ASP A 185 6.87 -0.58 -9.72
N VAL A 186 6.55 -1.42 -10.71
CA VAL A 186 6.50 -2.88 -10.55
C VAL A 186 7.88 -3.46 -10.18
N ASN A 187 8.95 -2.78 -10.58
CA ASN A 187 10.32 -3.19 -10.31
C ASN A 187 10.80 -2.87 -8.89
N ASP A 188 10.10 -1.99 -8.18
CA ASP A 188 10.45 -1.67 -6.81
C ASP A 188 9.94 -2.79 -5.88
N GLN A 189 10.73 -3.16 -4.87
CA GLN A 189 10.41 -4.25 -3.93
C GLN A 189 9.84 -3.73 -2.59
N ILE A 190 9.25 -2.53 -2.61
CA ILE A 190 8.66 -1.93 -1.40
C ILE A 190 7.29 -2.60 -1.17
N PRO A 191 7.09 -3.29 -0.04
CA PRO A 191 5.80 -3.90 0.24
C PRO A 191 4.74 -2.82 0.50
N PRO A 192 3.49 -3.01 0.07
CA PRO A 192 2.40 -2.14 0.47
C PRO A 192 2.23 -2.19 1.99
N GLY A 193 1.93 -1.06 2.62
CA GLY A 193 1.75 -0.99 4.05
C GLY A 193 0.69 -0.01 4.49
N PHE A 194 0.22 -0.25 5.71
CA PHE A 194 -0.84 0.50 6.36
C PHE A 194 -0.41 0.77 7.79
N MET A 195 -0.52 2.03 8.21
CA MET A 195 -0.27 2.47 9.59
C MET A 195 -1.37 3.45 9.98
N ALA A 196 -2.00 3.25 11.13
CA ALA A 196 -3.03 4.15 11.63
C ALA A 196 -3.00 4.23 13.15
N SER A 197 -3.55 5.32 13.69
CA SER A 197 -3.93 5.37 15.09
C SER A 197 -5.21 4.54 15.32
N ALA A 198 -5.57 4.30 16.58
CA ALA A 198 -6.73 3.47 16.92
C ALA A 198 -8.06 4.01 16.36
N GLY A 199 -8.24 5.33 16.32
CA GLY A 199 -9.41 5.95 15.68
C GLY A 199 -9.33 5.91 14.15
N GLY A 200 -8.14 6.11 13.57
CA GLY A 200 -7.92 5.97 12.13
C GLY A 200 -8.23 4.57 11.60
N GLU A 201 -7.85 3.53 12.34
CA GLU A 201 -8.15 2.14 12.00
C GLU A 201 -9.65 1.83 12.11
N LYS A 202 -10.31 2.29 13.19
CA LYS A 202 -11.78 2.19 13.31
C LYS A 202 -12.49 2.91 12.18
N PHE A 203 -12.01 4.08 11.77
CA PHE A 203 -12.55 4.81 10.63
C PHE A 203 -12.43 4.00 9.34
N ALA A 204 -11.26 3.42 9.06
CA ALA A 204 -11.08 2.55 7.89
C ALA A 204 -12.04 1.35 7.90
N ASN A 205 -12.13 0.64 9.02
CA ASN A 205 -12.92 -0.58 9.12
C ASN A 205 -14.43 -0.30 9.14
N CYS A 206 -14.89 0.72 9.87
CA CYS A 206 -16.32 0.99 10.04
C CYS A 206 -16.88 1.87 8.92
N PHE A 207 -16.16 2.92 8.50
CA PHE A 207 -16.69 3.89 7.53
C PHE A 207 -16.33 3.49 6.10
N LEU A 208 -15.06 3.14 5.85
CA LEU A 208 -14.62 2.70 4.52
C LEU A 208 -14.94 1.23 4.25
N SER A 209 -15.42 0.49 5.26
CA SER A 209 -15.75 -0.95 5.17
C SER A 209 -14.61 -1.77 4.56
N THR A 210 -13.36 -1.32 4.77
CA THR A 210 -12.18 -1.87 4.11
C THR A 210 -11.06 -2.01 5.13
N ASP A 211 -10.52 -3.23 5.21
CA ASP A 211 -9.33 -3.51 5.99
C ASP A 211 -8.13 -2.70 5.48
N GLY A 212 -7.32 -2.16 6.40
CA GLY A 212 -6.17 -1.32 6.05
C GLY A 212 -5.18 -2.02 5.10
N THR A 213 -4.95 -3.32 5.28
CA THR A 213 -4.07 -4.11 4.41
C THR A 213 -4.65 -4.22 3.00
N LYS A 214 -5.95 -4.48 2.89
CA LYS A 214 -6.67 -4.49 1.61
C LYS A 214 -6.61 -3.13 0.93
N MET A 215 -6.67 -2.04 1.70
CA MET A 215 -6.54 -0.68 1.17
C MET A 215 -5.16 -0.44 0.55
N ALA A 216 -4.10 -0.88 1.22
CA ALA A 216 -2.73 -0.79 0.70
C ALA A 216 -2.53 -1.65 -0.56
N GLN A 217 -3.09 -2.86 -0.59
CA GLN A 217 -3.07 -3.74 -1.77
C GLN A 217 -3.87 -3.15 -2.94
N ASN A 218 -5.05 -2.59 -2.69
CA ASN A 218 -5.86 -1.93 -3.71
C ASN A 218 -5.15 -0.71 -4.28
N LEU A 219 -4.48 0.08 -3.43
CA LEU A 219 -3.68 1.21 -3.85
C LEU A 219 -2.50 0.76 -4.73
N GLU A 220 -1.77 -0.28 -4.32
CA GLU A 220 -0.68 -0.87 -5.12
C GLU A 220 -1.18 -1.41 -6.46
N ALA A 221 -2.28 -2.14 -6.47
CA ALA A 221 -2.86 -2.65 -7.69
C ALA A 221 -3.28 -1.51 -8.64
N PHE A 222 -3.75 -0.39 -8.09
CA PHE A 222 -4.08 0.79 -8.87
C PHE A 222 -2.83 1.46 -9.46
N THR A 223 -1.80 1.69 -8.65
CA THR A 223 -0.59 2.43 -9.05
C THR A 223 0.38 1.61 -9.89
N ALA A 224 0.71 0.39 -9.46
CA ALA A 224 1.76 -0.43 -10.07
C ALA A 224 1.26 -1.20 -11.30
N LEU A 225 0.03 -1.75 -11.27
CA LEU A 225 -0.54 -2.48 -12.41
C LEU A 225 -1.24 -1.56 -13.42
N GLY A 226 -1.28 -0.24 -13.15
CA GLY A 226 -1.92 0.73 -14.02
C GLY A 226 -3.39 0.40 -14.26
N ALA A 227 -4.08 -0.17 -13.26
CA ALA A 227 -5.45 -0.65 -13.35
C ALA A 227 -6.46 0.51 -13.41
N LYS A 228 -6.32 1.40 -14.40
CA LYS A 228 -7.26 2.48 -14.68
C LYS A 228 -8.60 1.97 -15.20
N GLU A 229 -8.70 0.73 -15.69
CA GLU A 229 -9.93 0.27 -16.38
C GLU A 229 -10.58 -1.01 -15.85
N LYS A 230 -9.83 -2.02 -15.38
CA LYS A 230 -10.41 -3.35 -15.10
C LYS A 230 -10.74 -3.65 -13.64
N LEU A 231 -9.94 -3.18 -12.68
CA LEU A 231 -10.21 -3.44 -11.24
C LEU A 231 -11.37 -2.61 -10.72
N GLY A 232 -11.48 -1.35 -11.17
CA GLY A 232 -12.57 -0.45 -10.81
C GLY A 232 -13.93 -1.01 -11.21
N ALA A 233 -14.04 -1.63 -12.40
CA ALA A 233 -15.28 -2.24 -12.84
C ALA A 233 -15.70 -3.41 -11.93
N GLN A 234 -14.87 -4.44 -11.72
CA GLN A 234 -15.30 -5.60 -10.93
C GLN A 234 -15.57 -5.28 -9.45
N VAL A 235 -14.72 -4.48 -8.80
CA VAL A 235 -14.89 -4.13 -7.39
C VAL A 235 -16.04 -3.13 -7.20
N ALA A 236 -16.20 -2.13 -8.07
CA ALA A 236 -17.37 -1.24 -8.02
C ALA A 236 -18.67 -1.99 -8.36
N ASN A 237 -18.64 -2.96 -9.27
CA ASN A 237 -19.81 -3.78 -9.64
C ASN A 237 -20.26 -4.66 -8.46
N GLY A 238 -19.34 -5.25 -7.70
CA GLY A 238 -19.66 -6.04 -6.51
C GLY A 238 -20.18 -5.19 -5.35
N ILE A 239 -19.48 -4.09 -5.04
CA ILE A 239 -19.83 -3.19 -3.93
C ILE A 239 -21.16 -2.48 -4.21
N SER A 240 -21.43 -2.08 -5.45
CA SER A 240 -22.72 -1.45 -5.82
C SER A 240 -23.90 -2.41 -5.69
N LYS A 241 -23.75 -3.68 -6.09
CA LYS A 241 -24.81 -4.71 -5.98
C LYS A 241 -25.13 -5.09 -4.54
N ALA A 242 -24.13 -5.20 -3.67
CA ALA A 242 -24.36 -5.44 -2.24
C ALA A 242 -25.05 -4.23 -1.59
N SER A 243 -24.50 -3.04 -1.80
CA SER A 243 -25.05 -1.80 -1.25
C SER A 243 -26.49 -1.52 -1.70
N ALA A 244 -26.83 -1.79 -2.96
CA ALA A 244 -28.20 -1.66 -3.46
C ALA A 244 -29.16 -2.63 -2.75
N ARG A 245 -28.76 -3.91 -2.58
CA ARG A 245 -29.56 -4.91 -1.83
C ARG A 245 -29.80 -4.48 -0.39
N ASP A 246 -28.79 -3.90 0.26
CA ASP A 246 -28.91 -3.49 1.66
C ASP A 246 -29.84 -2.28 1.82
N ILE A 247 -29.81 -1.30 0.90
CA ILE A 247 -30.76 -0.18 0.91
C ILE A 247 -32.20 -0.68 0.73
N ILE A 248 -32.44 -1.54 -0.26
CA ILE A 248 -33.76 -2.12 -0.52
C ILE A 248 -34.27 -2.89 0.70
N ARG A 249 -33.40 -3.72 1.31
CA ARG A 249 -33.74 -4.50 2.50
C ARG A 249 -34.00 -3.62 3.72
N ASN A 250 -33.22 -2.58 3.93
CA ASN A 250 -33.42 -1.66 5.06
C ASN A 250 -34.73 -0.88 4.91
N LYS A 251 -35.06 -0.43 3.69
CA LYS A 251 -36.36 0.21 3.41
C LYS A 251 -37.55 -0.74 3.60
N LEU A 252 -37.38 -2.02 3.31
CA LEU A 252 -38.40 -3.04 3.61
C LEU A 252 -38.63 -3.17 5.12
N ARG A 253 -37.55 -3.26 5.91
CA ARG A 253 -37.62 -3.36 7.37
C ARG A 253 -38.26 -2.13 8.00
N GLU A 254 -37.99 -0.96 7.44
CA GLU A 254 -38.58 0.32 7.86
C GLU A 254 -40.11 0.33 7.69
N ILE A 255 -40.63 -0.12 6.54
CA ILE A 255 -42.08 -0.08 6.27
C ILE A 255 -42.86 -1.22 6.95
N THR A 256 -42.23 -2.39 7.10
CA THR A 256 -42.85 -3.58 7.71
C THR A 256 -42.76 -3.55 9.24
N GLY A 257 -41.74 -2.87 9.80
CA GLY A 257 -41.43 -2.91 11.22
C GLY A 257 -40.75 -4.21 11.69
N ASP A 258 -40.49 -5.15 10.78
CA ASP A 258 -39.81 -6.41 11.10
C ASP A 258 -38.33 -6.33 10.72
N MET A 259 -37.46 -6.36 11.73
CA MET A 259 -36.00 -6.32 11.54
C MET A 259 -35.45 -7.56 10.82
N LYS A 260 -36.19 -8.67 10.81
CA LYS A 260 -35.83 -9.91 10.11
C LYS A 260 -36.40 -9.97 8.69
N ALA A 261 -37.21 -8.98 8.27
CA ALA A 261 -37.77 -8.94 6.93
C ALA A 261 -36.66 -9.01 5.86
N ASN A 262 -36.86 -9.93 4.92
CA ASN A 262 -35.99 -10.14 3.77
C ASN A 262 -36.82 -10.76 2.64
N VAL A 263 -36.79 -10.14 1.46
CA VAL A 263 -37.50 -10.64 0.27
C VAL A 263 -36.47 -11.29 -0.65
N PRO A 264 -36.31 -12.64 -0.63
CA PRO A 264 -35.56 -13.34 -1.66
C PRO A 264 -36.19 -13.12 -3.04
N TRP A 265 -35.41 -12.64 -4.00
CA TRP A 265 -35.86 -12.37 -5.36
C TRP A 265 -36.47 -13.58 -6.09
N THR A 266 -36.12 -14.81 -5.70
CA THR A 266 -36.70 -16.04 -6.27
C THR A 266 -38.17 -16.22 -5.90
N ASN A 267 -38.59 -15.67 -4.76
CA ASN A 267 -39.95 -15.82 -4.23
C ASN A 267 -40.57 -14.44 -3.96
N TYR A 268 -40.30 -13.48 -4.83
CA TYR A 268 -40.67 -12.07 -4.63
C TYR A 268 -42.17 -11.91 -4.34
N GLU A 269 -43.04 -12.43 -5.22
CA GLU A 269 -44.50 -12.30 -5.11
C GLU A 269 -45.03 -12.82 -3.77
N ARG A 270 -44.65 -14.05 -3.40
CA ARG A 270 -45.09 -14.68 -2.16
C ARG A 270 -44.68 -13.90 -0.91
N GLU A 271 -43.47 -13.34 -0.90
CA GLU A 271 -42.99 -12.57 0.26
C GLU A 271 -43.61 -11.17 0.27
N CYS A 272 -43.88 -10.57 -0.89
CA CYS A 272 -44.66 -9.34 -1.02
C CYS A 272 -46.06 -9.51 -0.42
N ASP A 273 -46.76 -10.60 -0.75
CA ASP A 273 -48.07 -10.94 -0.18
C ASP A 273 -47.99 -11.12 1.34
N ARG A 274 -46.95 -11.83 1.81
CA ARG A 274 -46.73 -12.10 3.23
C ARG A 274 -46.52 -10.82 4.05
N TYR A 275 -45.75 -9.87 3.52
CA TYR A 275 -45.48 -8.60 4.20
C TYR A 275 -46.51 -7.52 3.87
N GLY A 276 -47.41 -7.75 2.90
CA GLY A 276 -48.38 -6.78 2.42
C GLY A 276 -47.72 -5.55 1.79
N VAL A 277 -46.65 -5.74 1.03
CA VAL A 277 -45.88 -4.67 0.39
C VAL A 277 -45.53 -4.98 -1.05
N GLU A 278 -45.46 -3.94 -1.88
CA GLU A 278 -45.08 -4.02 -3.29
C GLU A 278 -44.02 -2.95 -3.61
N ILE A 279 -43.12 -3.23 -4.57
CA ILE A 279 -42.17 -2.22 -5.07
C ILE A 279 -42.89 -1.35 -6.10
N VAL A 280 -42.96 -0.04 -5.82
CA VAL A 280 -43.49 0.98 -6.75
C VAL A 280 -42.36 1.88 -7.22
N GLY A 281 -42.46 2.36 -8.46
CA GLY A 281 -41.51 3.31 -9.05
C GLY A 281 -40.16 2.69 -9.45
N TRP A 282 -40.16 1.40 -9.79
CA TRP A 282 -39.00 0.78 -10.42
C TRP A 282 -38.69 1.45 -11.77
N PRO A 283 -37.42 1.75 -12.11
CA PRO A 283 -37.09 2.39 -13.37
C PRO A 283 -37.58 1.60 -14.59
N ALA A 284 -38.39 2.24 -15.46
CA ALA A 284 -39.07 1.58 -16.57
C ALA A 284 -38.13 0.98 -17.62
N ASP A 285 -36.89 1.49 -17.74
CA ASP A 285 -35.88 1.00 -18.67
C ASP A 285 -35.06 -0.19 -18.15
N ILE A 286 -35.30 -0.63 -16.91
CA ILE A 286 -34.52 -1.68 -16.25
C ILE A 286 -35.43 -2.89 -16.01
N PRO A 287 -35.09 -4.08 -16.53
CA PRO A 287 -35.92 -5.26 -16.32
C PRO A 287 -36.01 -5.59 -14.83
N PHE A 288 -37.20 -5.97 -14.37
CA PHE A 288 -37.47 -6.32 -12.98
C PHE A 288 -36.92 -7.72 -12.68
N LEU A 289 -35.61 -7.80 -12.43
CA LEU A 289 -34.87 -9.04 -12.21
C LEU A 289 -33.98 -8.91 -10.96
N ASN A 290 -33.49 -10.06 -10.46
CA ASN A 290 -32.48 -10.08 -9.40
C ASN A 290 -31.29 -9.19 -9.78
N LEU A 291 -30.84 -8.36 -8.83
CA LEU A 291 -29.71 -7.44 -8.99
C LEU A 291 -28.41 -8.13 -9.47
N SER A 292 -28.27 -9.43 -9.23
CA SER A 292 -27.16 -10.23 -9.75
C SER A 292 -27.16 -10.34 -11.28
N TYR A 293 -28.33 -10.39 -11.91
CA TYR A 293 -28.50 -10.58 -13.36
C TYR A 293 -28.47 -9.28 -14.18
N ILE A 294 -28.66 -8.12 -13.55
CA ILE A 294 -28.58 -6.84 -14.26
C ILE A 294 -27.14 -6.29 -14.30
N SER A 295 -26.88 -5.41 -15.27
CA SER A 295 -25.59 -4.74 -15.43
C SER A 295 -25.33 -3.75 -14.30
N ALA A 296 -24.07 -3.45 -13.99
CA ALA A 296 -23.74 -2.54 -12.90
C ALA A 296 -24.24 -1.10 -13.11
N LYS A 297 -24.28 -0.63 -14.37
CA LYS A 297 -24.88 0.68 -14.70
C LYS A 297 -26.36 0.71 -14.30
N GLN A 298 -27.10 -0.37 -14.57
CA GLN A 298 -28.49 -0.52 -14.15
C GLN A 298 -28.61 -0.58 -12.63
N VAL A 299 -27.74 -1.32 -11.93
CA VAL A 299 -27.72 -1.38 -10.45
C VAL A 299 -27.54 0.00 -9.83
N ILE A 300 -26.64 0.83 -10.36
CA ILE A 300 -26.41 2.20 -9.87
C ILE A 300 -27.68 3.04 -10.05
N ARG A 301 -28.35 2.92 -11.21
CA ARG A 301 -29.62 3.63 -11.45
C ARG A 301 -30.73 3.17 -10.51
N VAL A 302 -30.89 1.87 -10.30
CA VAL A 302 -31.83 1.33 -9.31
C VAL A 302 -31.49 1.88 -7.93
N LYS A 303 -30.23 1.79 -7.49
CA LYS A 303 -29.79 2.31 -6.19
C LYS A 303 -30.13 3.80 -6.02
N ASN A 304 -29.85 4.61 -7.04
CA ASN A 304 -30.16 6.04 -7.00
C ASN A 304 -31.67 6.31 -6.95
N ALA A 305 -32.48 5.53 -7.67
CA ALA A 305 -33.94 5.63 -7.60
C ALA A 305 -34.47 5.36 -6.18
N TRP A 306 -33.88 4.40 -5.46
CA TRP A 306 -34.20 4.11 -4.05
C TRP A 306 -33.76 5.22 -3.10
N ILE A 307 -32.57 5.80 -3.31
CA ILE A 307 -32.08 6.92 -2.49
C ILE A 307 -32.94 8.16 -2.70
N GLN A 308 -33.36 8.42 -3.93
CA GLN A 308 -34.22 9.55 -4.29
C GLN A 308 -35.70 9.35 -3.92
N GLY A 309 -36.08 8.14 -3.48
CA GLY A 309 -37.48 7.81 -3.15
C GLY A 309 -38.39 7.62 -4.37
N ILE A 310 -37.83 7.58 -5.57
CA ILE A 310 -38.56 7.24 -6.80
C ILE A 310 -39.01 5.78 -6.70
N ALA A 311 -38.07 4.88 -6.43
CA ALA A 311 -38.36 3.48 -6.11
C ALA A 311 -38.54 3.34 -4.59
N ARG A 312 -39.64 2.74 -4.16
CA ARG A 312 -39.93 2.52 -2.74
C ARG A 312 -40.81 1.29 -2.55
N TRP A 313 -40.84 0.80 -1.31
CA TRP A 313 -41.88 -0.13 -0.88
C TRP A 313 -43.16 0.64 -0.57
N GLU A 314 -44.30 0.11 -1.00
CA GLU A 314 -45.63 0.65 -0.74
C GLU A 314 -46.50 -0.45 -0.12
N LYS A 315 -47.34 -0.12 0.86
CA LYS A 315 -48.23 -1.12 1.48
C LYS A 315 -49.37 -1.42 0.53
N THR A 316 -49.55 -2.69 0.17
CA THR A 316 -50.65 -3.11 -0.68
C THR A 316 -51.94 -3.09 0.15
N SER A 317 -52.81 -2.10 -0.09
CA SER A 317 -54.19 -2.18 0.38
C SER A 317 -54.85 -3.35 -0.31
N GLN A 318 -55.26 -4.38 0.44
CA GLN A 318 -55.75 -5.69 -0.01
C GLN A 318 -57.01 -5.67 -0.91
N THR A 319 -57.40 -4.54 -1.50
CA THR A 319 -58.73 -4.35 -2.06
C THR A 319 -58.86 -4.67 -3.56
N SER A 320 -57.79 -5.00 -4.28
CA SER A 320 -57.91 -5.37 -5.71
C SER A 320 -56.60 -5.93 -6.30
N HIS A 321 -56.23 -7.16 -5.96
CA HIS A 321 -55.17 -7.88 -6.69
C HIS A 321 -55.78 -8.71 -7.81
N GLY A 322 -55.80 -8.12 -8.99
CA GLY A 322 -56.10 -8.79 -10.25
C GLY A 322 -56.19 -7.76 -11.36
N GLU A 323 -55.05 -7.32 -11.91
CA GLU A 323 -54.89 -6.94 -13.35
C GLU A 323 -53.61 -6.17 -13.75
N SER A 324 -52.66 -5.83 -12.86
CA SER A 324 -51.69 -4.77 -13.23
C SER A 324 -50.29 -5.15 -13.74
N HIS A 325 -49.85 -6.42 -13.79
CA HIS A 325 -48.46 -6.74 -14.23
C HIS A 325 -48.31 -7.56 -15.51
N SER A 326 -49.37 -7.74 -16.31
CA SER A 326 -49.31 -8.51 -17.58
C SER A 326 -49.28 -7.68 -18.87
N ALA A 327 -49.20 -6.34 -18.82
CA ALA A 327 -49.29 -5.50 -20.01
C ALA A 327 -47.94 -4.91 -20.46
N SER A 328 -47.02 -5.75 -20.95
CA SER A 328 -46.00 -5.31 -21.94
C SER A 328 -45.30 -6.50 -22.61
N THR A 329 -46.02 -7.26 -23.45
CA THR A 329 -45.44 -8.00 -24.60
C THR A 329 -46.53 -8.28 -25.63
N SER A 330 -46.84 -7.31 -26.49
CA SER A 330 -47.56 -7.58 -27.74
C SER A 330 -46.57 -7.50 -28.91
N ALA A 331 -45.99 -8.63 -29.28
CA ALA A 331 -45.30 -8.81 -30.55
C ALA A 331 -46.29 -9.33 -31.60
N PRO A 332 -46.27 -8.86 -32.86
CA PRO A 332 -47.13 -9.36 -33.91
C PRO A 332 -46.59 -10.68 -34.50
N ALA A 333 -47.53 -11.52 -34.94
CA ALA A 333 -47.32 -12.90 -35.41
C ALA A 333 -46.37 -13.03 -36.63
N PRO A 334 -45.64 -14.16 -36.75
CA PRO A 334 -44.73 -14.41 -37.86
C PRO A 334 -45.44 -15.02 -39.09
N PRO A 335 -44.95 -14.78 -40.32
CA PRO A 335 -45.30 -15.60 -41.47
C PRO A 335 -44.42 -16.87 -41.52
N THR A 336 -45.06 -18.02 -41.70
CA THR A 336 -44.45 -19.28 -42.20
C THR A 336 -44.36 -19.20 -43.75
N PRO A 337 -43.66 -20.09 -44.49
CA PRO A 337 -42.73 -21.17 -44.10
C PRO A 337 -41.43 -21.23 -44.96
N ALA A 338 -40.43 -22.03 -44.56
CA ALA A 338 -39.68 -22.91 -45.48
C ALA A 338 -38.72 -23.84 -44.72
N ILE A 339 -38.88 -25.12 -45.02
CA ILE A 339 -38.05 -26.28 -44.68
C ILE A 339 -36.61 -26.08 -45.18
N THR A 340 -35.59 -26.35 -44.34
CA THR A 340 -34.35 -27.01 -44.77
C THR A 340 -33.67 -27.69 -43.56
N THR A 341 -33.47 -28.98 -43.77
CA THR A 341 -32.88 -30.03 -42.96
C THR A 341 -31.44 -29.74 -42.49
N GLN A 342 -31.14 -29.96 -41.20
CA GLN A 342 -29.95 -30.70 -40.74
C GLN A 342 -29.80 -30.65 -39.21
N TRP A 343 -30.22 -31.73 -38.55
CA TRP A 343 -29.65 -32.16 -37.27
C TRP A 343 -29.42 -33.66 -37.38
N GLN A 344 -28.16 -34.08 -37.47
CA GLN A 344 -27.66 -35.38 -37.02
C GLN A 344 -26.13 -35.39 -37.14
N MET A 345 -25.49 -36.11 -36.20
CA MET A 345 -24.05 -36.28 -35.95
C MET A 345 -23.46 -35.26 -34.95
N ALA A 346 -22.92 -35.65 -33.79
CA ALA A 346 -22.76 -36.96 -33.21
C ALA A 346 -22.47 -36.80 -31.71
N ALA A 347 -23.30 -37.42 -30.88
CA ALA A 347 -22.91 -37.87 -29.55
C ALA A 347 -22.28 -39.25 -29.73
N ALA A 348 -20.95 -39.31 -29.86
CA ALA A 348 -20.18 -40.53 -29.72
C ALA A 348 -18.71 -40.14 -29.53
N ILE A 349 -18.20 -40.40 -28.33
CA ILE A 349 -16.86 -40.95 -27.98
C ILE A 349 -16.59 -40.54 -26.54
N SER A 350 -17.08 -41.39 -25.63
CA SER A 350 -16.52 -41.57 -24.29
C SER A 350 -16.17 -43.05 -24.19
N THR A 351 -15.01 -43.44 -24.75
CA THR A 351 -14.28 -44.66 -24.33
C THR A 351 -12.89 -44.64 -24.96
N ALA A 352 -11.86 -44.38 -24.15
CA ALA A 352 -10.48 -44.91 -24.26
C ALA A 352 -9.50 -43.92 -23.62
N ALA A 353 -9.03 -44.25 -22.42
CA ALA A 353 -7.61 -44.21 -22.03
C ALA A 353 -7.51 -44.31 -20.50
N SER A 354 -7.58 -45.55 -20.00
CA SER A 354 -6.99 -45.91 -18.71
C SER A 354 -5.70 -46.65 -19.00
N SER A 355 -4.55 -46.05 -18.68
CA SER A 355 -3.33 -46.80 -18.35
C SER A 355 -2.29 -45.92 -17.65
N SER A 356 -1.89 -46.39 -16.47
CA SER A 356 -0.59 -46.25 -15.81
C SER A 356 -0.04 -44.85 -15.51
N THR A 357 -0.02 -44.48 -14.23
CA THR A 357 1.22 -44.52 -13.43
C THR A 357 0.91 -44.35 -11.95
N SER A 358 1.25 -45.38 -11.17
CA SER A 358 1.33 -45.38 -9.72
C SER A 358 2.53 -44.54 -9.27
N GLY A 359 2.28 -43.47 -8.53
CA GLY A 359 3.28 -42.72 -7.79
C GLY A 359 2.75 -42.43 -6.41
N ASP A 360 3.41 -42.99 -5.39
CA ASP A 360 3.09 -42.81 -3.98
C ASP A 360 3.04 -41.33 -3.58
N PRO A 361 2.11 -40.91 -2.71
CA PRO A 361 2.12 -39.58 -2.15
C PRO A 361 3.24 -39.44 -1.10
N PRO A 362 3.96 -38.30 -1.05
CA PRO A 362 4.96 -38.08 -0.01
C PRO A 362 4.29 -37.90 1.35
N VAL A 363 4.81 -38.65 2.32
CA VAL A 363 4.51 -38.54 3.75
C VAL A 363 4.83 -37.12 4.22
N TYR A 364 3.80 -36.36 4.59
CA TYR A 364 3.94 -35.07 5.26
C TYR A 364 4.17 -35.32 6.76
N ASN A 365 5.41 -35.15 7.22
CA ASN A 365 5.72 -35.08 8.64
C ASN A 365 5.18 -33.78 9.21
N SER A 366 4.13 -33.87 10.03
CA SER A 366 3.65 -32.77 10.86
C SER A 366 4.50 -32.65 12.12
N GLU A 367 5.61 -31.93 12.05
CA GLU A 367 6.27 -31.41 13.26
C GLU A 367 5.50 -30.18 13.76
N ALA A 368 4.94 -30.32 14.96
CA ALA A 368 4.26 -29.27 15.69
C ALA A 368 5.26 -28.14 16.03
N ALA A 369 5.07 -26.98 15.41
CA ALA A 369 5.76 -25.75 15.80
C ALA A 369 5.22 -25.27 17.16
N THR A 370 5.91 -25.65 18.23
CA THR A 370 5.75 -25.06 19.57
C THR A 370 5.99 -23.55 19.51
N PHE A 371 4.92 -22.80 19.70
CA PHE A 371 4.88 -21.35 19.81
C PHE A 371 5.66 -20.91 21.07
N ARG A 372 6.84 -20.29 20.91
CA ARG A 372 7.55 -19.63 22.01
C ARG A 372 6.99 -18.22 22.20
N PRO A 373 6.45 -17.85 23.38
CA PRO A 373 6.04 -16.48 23.63
C PRO A 373 7.27 -15.54 23.70
N LEU A 374 7.16 -14.40 23.04
CA LEU A 374 8.12 -13.30 23.11
C LEU A 374 8.14 -12.73 24.54
N ASN A 375 9.30 -12.78 25.19
CA ASN A 375 9.55 -12.07 26.44
C ASN A 375 9.42 -10.56 26.22
N ILE A 376 8.36 -9.97 26.77
CA ILE A 376 8.20 -8.53 26.89
C ILE A 376 9.15 -8.06 28.00
N VAL A 377 10.25 -7.43 27.62
CA VAL A 377 11.14 -6.73 28.54
C VAL A 377 10.42 -5.45 28.98
N GLN A 378 9.88 -5.46 30.21
CA GLN A 378 9.41 -4.25 30.87
C GLN A 378 10.61 -3.38 31.25
N TYR A 379 10.69 -2.16 30.70
CA TYR A 379 11.58 -1.12 31.20
C TYR A 379 10.87 -0.35 32.32
N PRO A 380 11.50 -0.16 33.50
CA PRO A 380 10.94 0.68 34.54
C PRO A 380 11.05 2.16 34.15
N LEU A 381 9.90 2.83 34.13
CA LEU A 381 9.80 4.29 34.12
C LEU A 381 10.43 4.84 35.40
N ARG A 382 11.55 5.56 35.28
CA ARG A 382 12.04 6.44 36.34
C ARG A 382 11.33 7.79 36.23
N PHE A 383 10.61 8.15 37.27
CA PHE A 383 10.05 9.48 37.50
C PHE A 383 11.13 10.48 37.92
#